data_AF-A0A450T1Z5-F1
#
_entry.id   AF-A0A450T1Z5-F1
#
_cell.length_a   1.000
_cell.length_b   1.000
_cell.length_c   1.000
_cell.angle_alpha   90.00
_cell.angle_beta   90.00
_cell.angle_gamma   90.00
#
_symmetry.space_group_name_H-M   'P 1'
#
loop_
_entity.id
_entity.type
_entity.pdbx_description
1 polymer ?
#
loop_
_entity_poly.entity_id
_entity_poly.type
_entity_poly.pdbx_seq_one_letter_code
_entity_poly.pdbx_strand_id
1 'polypeptide(L)'
;MNTTPTREPRPFPKPPIGLSDFPRLIREGYAYVDKSLLIRSVLDSATQALLLPRPRRFGKTLNLSMPRAFLERGMPENADLFQALAIVFDGKQLQVRHHLFRGGSL
;
A
#
# COMPACT_ATOMS: atom_id res chain seq x y z
N MET A 1 28.62 1.97 -31.50
CA MET A 1 28.38 3.09 -30.57
C MET A 1 27.26 2.65 -29.64
N ASN A 2 27.55 2.31 -28.38
CA ASN A 2 26.55 1.79 -27.45
C ASN A 2 25.89 2.95 -26.71
N THR A 3 24.65 3.28 -27.07
CA THR A 3 23.82 4.19 -26.30
C THR A 3 23.18 3.42 -25.16
N THR A 4 23.86 3.32 -24.03
CA THR A 4 23.21 2.91 -22.78
C THR A 4 22.10 3.93 -22.47
N PRO A 5 20.81 3.54 -22.39
CA PRO A 5 19.77 4.48 -22.01
C PRO A 5 20.04 4.92 -20.58
N THR A 6 20.46 6.18 -20.42
CA THR A 6 20.66 6.81 -19.11
C THR A 6 19.29 6.85 -18.44
N ARG A 7 19.09 6.00 -17.43
CA ARG A 7 17.89 6.04 -16.59
C ARG A 7 17.97 7.28 -15.71
N GLU A 8 17.26 8.33 -16.09
CA GLU A 8 16.99 9.49 -15.23
C GLU A 8 16.57 9.00 -13.83
N PRO A 9 17.19 9.49 -12.74
CA PRO A 9 16.81 9.12 -11.39
C PRO A 9 15.36 9.57 -11.15
N ARG A 10 14.45 8.60 -10.97
CA ARG A 10 13.05 8.92 -10.70
C ARG A 10 12.95 9.70 -9.38
N PRO A 11 12.16 10.78 -9.32
CA PRO A 11 11.99 11.55 -8.11
C PRO A 11 11.50 10.63 -6.98
N PHE A 12 12.09 10.77 -5.80
CA PHE A 12 11.70 10.01 -4.63
C PHE A 12 10.20 10.20 -4.37
N PRO A 13 9.44 9.12 -4.12
CA PRO A 13 8.01 9.22 -3.90
C PRO A 13 7.73 10.12 -2.70
N LYS A 14 6.71 10.96 -2.83
CA LYS A 14 6.39 11.97 -1.81
C LYS A 14 6.00 11.27 -0.50
N PRO A 15 6.49 11.72 0.66
CA PRO A 15 6.02 11.22 1.94
C PRO A 15 4.54 11.64 2.14
N PRO A 16 3.69 10.76 2.69
CA PRO A 16 2.26 11.01 2.90
C PRO A 16 2.05 11.83 4.17
N ILE A 17 2.60 13.04 4.21
CA ILE A 17 2.49 13.92 5.38
C ILE A 17 1.05 14.42 5.49
N GLY A 18 0.37 14.06 6.58
CA GLY A 18 -1.03 14.42 6.81
C GLY A 18 -2.04 13.62 5.97
N LEU A 19 -1.59 12.70 5.11
CA LEU A 19 -2.46 11.83 4.35
C LEU A 19 -2.72 10.53 5.13
N SER A 20 -4.00 10.23 5.32
CA SER A 20 -4.43 9.04 6.06
C SER A 20 -5.48 8.21 5.34
N ASP A 21 -5.81 8.57 4.10
CA ASP A 21 -6.74 7.82 3.27
C ASP A 21 -5.95 6.84 2.39
N PHE A 22 -6.10 5.55 2.65
CA PHE A 22 -5.37 4.50 1.94
C PHE A 22 -5.68 4.46 0.43
N PRO A 23 -6.95 4.52 -0.03
CA PRO A 23 -7.25 4.56 -1.45
C PRO A 23 -6.56 5.72 -2.18
N ARG A 24 -6.64 6.94 -1.63
CA ARG A 24 -5.96 8.12 -2.16
C ARG A 24 -4.44 7.97 -2.14
N LEU A 25 -3.89 7.38 -1.07
CA LEU A 25 -2.47 7.11 -0.95
C LEU A 25 -1.93 6.23 -2.09
N ILE A 26 -2.65 5.16 -2.42
CA ILE A 26 -2.28 4.23 -3.49
C ILE A 26 -2.41 4.91 -4.86
N ARG A 27 -3.54 5.57 -5.13
CA ARG A 27 -3.82 6.20 -6.43
C ARG A 27 -2.90 7.38 -6.74
N GLU A 28 -2.58 8.20 -5.74
CA GLU A 28 -1.66 9.33 -5.91
C GLU A 28 -0.18 8.93 -5.80
N GLY A 29 0.12 7.66 -5.54
CA GLY A 29 1.49 7.11 -5.60
C GLY A 29 2.43 7.61 -4.50
N TYR A 30 1.93 7.89 -3.30
CA TYR A 30 2.80 8.28 -2.18
C TYR A 30 3.64 7.11 -1.67
N ALA A 31 4.77 7.45 -1.06
CA ALA A 31 5.60 6.48 -0.36
C ALA A 31 4.88 5.95 0.88
N TYR A 32 4.78 4.64 1.06
CA TYR A 32 4.28 4.08 2.32
C TYR A 32 4.88 2.70 2.58
N VAL A 33 4.83 2.29 3.84
CA VAL A 33 5.21 0.93 4.23
C VAL A 33 4.00 0.04 4.03
N ASP A 34 4.11 -0.97 3.15
CA ASP A 34 3.06 -1.96 2.97
C ASP A 34 2.89 -2.79 4.24
N LYS A 35 1.73 -2.61 4.88
CA LYS A 35 1.31 -3.34 6.08
C LYS A 35 0.07 -4.20 5.79
N SER A 36 -0.23 -4.48 4.52
CA SER A 36 -1.44 -5.24 4.14
C SER A 36 -1.49 -6.64 4.74
N LEU A 37 -0.35 -7.25 5.09
CA LEU A 37 -0.32 -8.52 5.84
C LEU A 37 -0.94 -8.43 7.24
N LEU A 38 -1.05 -7.22 7.83
CA LEU A 38 -1.79 -7.03 9.08
C LEU A 38 -3.24 -7.48 8.94
N ILE A 39 -3.86 -7.23 7.79
CA ILE A 39 -5.24 -7.66 7.51
C ILE A 39 -5.33 -9.19 7.58
N ARG A 40 -4.35 -9.91 7.03
CA ARG A 40 -4.31 -11.38 7.12
C ARG A 40 -4.24 -11.83 8.58
N SER A 41 -3.38 -11.22 9.38
CA SER A 41 -3.31 -11.49 10.82
C SER A 41 -4.62 -11.18 11.55
N VAL A 42 -5.38 -10.16 11.13
CA VAL A 42 -6.70 -9.87 11.70
C VAL A 42 -7.71 -10.95 11.32
N LEU A 43 -7.76 -11.34 10.05
CA LEU A 43 -8.74 -12.30 9.54
C LEU A 43 -8.50 -13.74 10.04
N ASP A 44 -7.24 -14.12 10.25
CA ASP A 44 -6.88 -15.44 10.77
C ASP A 44 -7.01 -15.52 12.30
N SER A 45 -7.17 -14.39 12.98
CA SER A 45 -7.26 -14.35 14.44
C SER A 45 -8.67 -14.71 14.93
N ALA A 46 -8.76 -15.65 15.86
CA ALA A 46 -9.99 -15.98 16.57
C ALA A 46 -10.34 -14.99 17.71
N THR A 47 -9.58 -13.89 17.84
CA THR A 47 -9.76 -12.90 18.92
C THR A 47 -10.97 -12.00 18.69
N GLN A 48 -11.85 -11.88 19.70
CA GLN A 48 -13.00 -10.96 19.66
C GLN A 48 -12.61 -9.47 19.62
N ALA A 49 -11.40 -9.12 20.07
CA ALA A 49 -10.90 -7.76 20.05
C ALA A 49 -9.41 -7.74 19.68
N LEU A 50 -9.05 -6.84 18.76
CA LEU A 50 -7.66 -6.61 18.34
C LEU A 50 -7.17 -5.27 18.90
N LEU A 51 -6.16 -5.30 19.78
CA LEU A 51 -5.53 -4.08 20.28
C LEU A 51 -4.44 -3.62 19.30
N LEU A 52 -4.65 -2.46 18.68
CA LEU A 52 -3.62 -1.79 17.87
C LEU A 52 -2.91 -0.76 18.77
N PRO A 53 -1.74 -1.10 19.38
CA PRO A 53 -1.06 -0.24 20.34
C PRO A 53 -0.79 1.14 19.74
N ARG A 54 -0.66 2.20 20.57
CA ARG A 54 -0.64 3.61 20.13
C ARG A 54 0.73 4.31 20.03
N PRO A 55 1.70 3.82 19.22
CA PRO A 55 2.88 4.63 18.93
C PRO A 55 2.48 5.89 18.15
N ARG A 56 2.97 7.04 18.63
CA ARG A 56 2.78 8.36 17.98
C ARG A 56 3.32 8.28 16.55
N ARG A 57 2.59 8.87 15.59
CA ARG A 57 2.96 8.95 14.15
C ARG A 57 3.04 7.62 13.39
N PHE A 58 2.59 6.51 13.96
CA PHE A 58 2.61 5.20 13.28
C PHE A 58 1.61 5.05 12.11
N GLY A 59 0.89 6.12 11.76
CA GLY A 59 -0.09 6.11 10.67
C GLY A 59 -1.38 5.37 11.03
N LYS A 60 -1.94 5.57 12.24
CA LYS A 60 -3.13 4.84 12.70
C LYS A 60 -4.36 5.00 11.83
N THR A 61 -4.64 6.23 11.42
CA THR A 61 -5.78 6.51 10.54
C THR A 61 -5.58 5.82 9.20
N LEU A 62 -4.36 5.83 8.65
CA LEU A 62 -4.00 5.08 7.45
C LEU A 62 -4.17 3.56 7.65
N ASN A 63 -3.65 3.02 8.76
CA ASN A 63 -3.75 1.60 9.11
C ASN A 63 -5.19 1.14 9.40
N LEU A 64 -6.13 2.03 9.69
CA LEU A 64 -7.56 1.71 9.82
C LEU A 64 -8.29 1.85 8.48
N SER A 65 -7.88 2.82 7.64
CA SER A 65 -8.45 2.99 6.30
C SER A 65 -8.14 1.83 5.36
N MET A 66 -6.98 1.16 5.54
CA MET A 66 -6.55 0.04 4.70
C MET A 66 -7.42 -1.23 4.90
N PRO A 67 -7.63 -1.76 6.13
CA PRO A 67 -8.56 -2.87 6.34
C PRO A 67 -9.99 -2.55 5.92
N ARG A 68 -10.45 -1.30 6.13
CA ARG A 68 -11.76 -0.86 5.64
C ARG A 68 -11.86 -1.02 4.11
N ALA A 69 -10.91 -0.45 3.36
CA ALA A 69 -10.87 -0.57 1.92
C ALA A 69 -10.77 -2.04 1.45
N PHE A 70 -10.13 -2.92 2.24
CA PHE A 70 -10.03 -4.34 1.93
C PHE A 70 -11.35 -5.10 2.10
N LEU A 71 -12.15 -4.74 3.11
CA LEU A 71 -13.49 -5.30 3.32
C LEU A 71 -14.47 -4.78 2.26
N GLU A 72 -14.30 -3.53 1.84
CA GLU A 72 -15.08 -2.87 0.78
C GLU A 72 -14.53 -3.16 -0.64
N ARG A 73 -13.61 -4.12 -0.82
CA ARG A 73 -12.94 -4.38 -2.12
C ARG A 73 -13.85 -4.91 -3.24
N GLY A 74 -15.07 -5.33 -2.90
CA GLY A 74 -16.08 -5.74 -3.87
C GLY A 74 -16.72 -4.55 -4.60
N MET A 75 -16.47 -3.32 -4.15
CA MET A 75 -16.94 -2.11 -4.81
C MET A 75 -15.99 -1.74 -5.97
N PRO A 76 -16.50 -1.29 -7.13
CA PRO A 76 -15.68 -1.01 -8.32
C PRO A 76 -14.51 -0.06 -8.05
N GLU A 77 -14.70 0.91 -7.18
CA GLU A 77 -13.67 1.87 -6.80
C GLU A 77 -12.46 1.23 -6.09
N ASN A 78 -12.65 0.11 -5.39
CA ASN A 78 -11.60 -0.49 -4.55
C ASN A 78 -10.97 -1.75 -5.18
N ALA A 79 -11.42 -2.14 -6.37
CA ALA A 79 -11.08 -3.42 -7.01
C ALA A 79 -9.58 -3.58 -7.32
N ASP A 80 -8.87 -2.48 -7.56
CA ASP A 80 -7.47 -2.46 -7.98
C ASP A 80 -6.47 -2.14 -6.86
N LEU A 81 -6.94 -1.58 -5.73
CA LEU A 81 -6.10 -1.05 -4.65
C LEU A 81 -5.11 -2.07 -4.06
N PHE A 82 -5.43 -3.37 -4.12
CA PHE A 82 -4.67 -4.44 -3.48
C PHE A 82 -3.85 -5.30 -4.44
N GLN A 83 -3.98 -5.10 -5.76
CA GLN A 83 -3.44 -6.04 -6.77
C GLN A 83 -1.93 -6.28 -6.68
N ALA A 84 -1.20 -5.31 -6.16
CA ALA A 84 0.24 -5.43 -6.02
C ALA A 84 0.70 -5.45 -4.56
N LEU A 85 -0.21 -5.59 -3.59
CA LEU A 85 0.11 -5.56 -2.16
C LEU A 85 0.39 -6.95 -1.62
N ALA A 86 1.19 -7.03 -0.55
CA ALA A 86 1.60 -8.28 0.07
C ALA A 86 0.44 -9.21 0.47
N ILE A 87 -0.78 -8.69 0.68
CA ILE A 87 -1.95 -9.52 0.98
C ILE A 87 -2.51 -10.29 -0.23
N VAL A 88 -2.29 -9.81 -1.46
CA VAL A 88 -2.70 -10.48 -2.71
C VAL A 88 -1.48 -11.09 -3.42
N PHE A 89 -0.28 -10.60 -3.12
CA PHE A 89 0.97 -11.10 -3.68
C PHE A 89 1.49 -12.31 -2.90
N ASP A 90 1.63 -13.45 -3.59
CA ASP A 90 2.01 -14.75 -2.96
C ASP A 90 3.51 -14.87 -2.60
N GLY A 91 4.31 -13.82 -2.87
CA GLY A 91 5.74 -13.79 -2.56
C GLY A 91 6.03 -13.16 -1.20
N LYS A 92 6.17 -13.99 -0.16
CA LYS A 92 6.77 -13.61 1.13
C LYS A 92 8.04 -12.78 0.91
N GLN A 93 7.99 -11.47 1.17
CA GLN A 93 9.04 -10.60 1.72
C GLN A 93 8.51 -9.15 1.77
N LEU A 94 8.61 -8.51 2.93
CA LEU A 94 8.27 -7.09 3.13
C LEU A 94 9.18 -6.23 2.25
N GLN A 95 8.66 -5.71 1.14
CA GLN A 95 9.38 -4.74 0.31
C GLN A 95 8.90 -3.33 0.59
N VAL A 96 9.83 -2.41 0.85
CA VAL A 96 9.56 -0.97 0.76
C VAL A 96 9.29 -0.67 -0.71
N ARG A 97 8.05 -0.31 -1.03
CA ARG A 97 7.63 -0.16 -2.43
C ARG A 97 8.10 1.18 -3.00
N HIS A 98 8.89 1.09 -4.06
CA HIS A 98 9.13 2.15 -5.03
C HIS A 98 8.21 1.89 -6.22
N HIS A 99 7.10 2.63 -6.35
CA HIS A 99 6.11 2.31 -7.37
C HIS A 99 6.70 2.50 -8.78
N LEU A 100 6.73 1.42 -9.56
CA LEU A 100 7.09 1.38 -10.97
C LEU A 100 5.78 1.41 -11.77
N PHE A 101 5.23 2.61 -11.97
CA PHE A 101 4.12 2.80 -12.90
C PHE A 101 4.70 2.67 -14.31
N ARG A 102 4.30 1.62 -15.01
CA ARG A 102 4.51 1.47 -16.44
C ARG A 102 3.50 2.39 -17.12
N GLY A 103 3.92 3.61 -17.46
CA GLY A 103 3.19 4.41 -18.42
C GLY A 103 3.40 3.82 -19.82
N GLY A 104 2.31 3.55 -20.54
CA GLY A 104 2.35 3.35 -21.99
C GLY A 104 1.42 2.26 -22.57
N SER A 105 0.43 2.75 -23.34
CA SER A 105 -0.38 2.09 -24.40
C SER A 105 -1.39 1.01 -23.98
N LEU A 106 -2.67 1.05 -24.38
CA LEU A 106 -3.39 1.71 -25.48
C LEU A 106 -4.72 2.31 -24.97
#